data_AF-A0A086SXI6-F1
#
_entry.id   AF-A0A086SXI6-F1
#
_cell.length_a   1.000
_cell.length_b   1.000
_cell.length_c   1.000
_cell.angle_alpha   90.00
_cell.angle_beta   90.00
_cell.angle_gamma   90.00
#
_symmetry.space_group_name_H-M   'P 1'
#
loop_
_entity.id
_entity.type
_entity.pdbx_description
1 polymer ?
#
loop_
_entity_poly.entity_id
_entity_poly.type
_entity_poly.pdbx_seq_one_letter_code
_entity_poly.pdbx_strand_id
1 'polypeptide(L)' 'MRARISARVSRRTSANRVCSGIKTAAFGGSLGFAALFFASGIPRVQKDILQGIPIVGKWFHKEVHPADNPF' A
#
# COMPACT_ATOMS: atom_id res chain seq x y z
N MET A 1 -4.47 35.74 -30.02
CA MET A 1 -4.73 34.30 -30.28
C MET A 1 -4.48 33.35 -29.07
N ARG A 2 -4.46 33.79 -27.80
CA ARG A 2 -4.11 32.91 -26.64
C ARG A 2 -5.30 32.39 -25.81
N ALA A 3 -6.50 32.93 -25.97
CA ALA A 3 -7.64 32.63 -25.08
C ALA A 3 -8.33 31.26 -25.35
N ARG A 4 -8.19 30.67 -26.55
CA ARG A 4 -8.89 29.42 -26.94
C ARG A 4 -8.29 28.16 -26.33
N ILE A 5 -7.05 28.22 -25.84
CA ILE A 5 -6.34 27.05 -25.29
C ILE A 5 -6.79 26.76 -23.85
N SER A 6 -7.02 27.83 -23.06
CA SER A 6 -7.37 27.74 -21.64
C SER A 6 -8.74 27.07 -21.39
N ALA A 7 -9.75 27.41 -22.20
CA ALA A 7 -11.10 26.85 -22.07
C ALA A 7 -11.18 25.33 -22.36
N ARG A 8 -10.26 24.78 -23.16
CA ARG A 8 -10.25 23.36 -23.54
C ARG A 8 -9.54 22.48 -22.50
N VAL A 9 -8.61 23.06 -21.72
CA VAL A 9 -7.96 22.38 -20.60
C VAL A 9 -8.94 22.23 -19.44
N SER A 10 -9.64 23.31 -19.07
CA SER A 10 -10.61 23.34 -17.98
C SER A 10 -11.78 22.36 -18.16
N ARG A 11 -12.21 22.08 -19.40
CA ARG A 11 -13.31 21.15 -19.70
C ARG A 11 -12.89 19.67 -19.73
N ARG A 12 -11.60 19.36 -19.94
CA ARG A 12 -11.08 17.98 -19.95
C ARG A 12 -10.57 17.48 -18.60
N THR A 13 -10.30 18.38 -17.65
CA THR A 13 -9.73 18.04 -16.34
C THR A 13 -10.69 17.31 -15.40
N SER A 14 -12.01 17.42 -15.56
CA SER A 14 -12.98 16.78 -14.64
C SER A 14 -13.05 15.27 -14.85
N ALA A 15 -13.20 14.82 -16.10
CA ALA A 15 -13.25 13.39 -16.44
C ALA A 15 -11.88 12.71 -16.36
N ASN A 16 -10.80 13.39 -16.75
CA ASN A 16 -9.45 12.82 -16.69
C ASN A 16 -8.97 12.58 -15.26
N ARG A 17 -9.42 13.36 -14.26
CA ARG A 17 -8.97 13.20 -12.87
C ARG A 17 -9.41 11.88 -12.23
N VAL A 18 -10.61 11.39 -12.53
CA VAL A 18 -11.11 10.12 -11.99
C VAL A 18 -10.34 8.95 -12.60
N CYS A 19 -10.14 8.95 -13.92
CA CYS A 19 -9.36 7.92 -14.60
C CYS A 19 -7.89 7.91 -14.16
N SER A 20 -7.29 9.08 -13.96
CA SER A 20 -5.94 9.18 -13.39
C SER A 20 -5.89 8.70 -11.94
N GLY A 21 -6.90 9.04 -11.13
CA GLY A 21 -6.99 8.61 -9.73
C GLY A 21 -7.03 7.09 -9.57
N ILE A 22 -7.84 6.40 -10.38
CA ILE A 22 -7.92 4.92 -10.37
C ILE A 22 -6.56 4.31 -10.77
N LYS A 23 -5.91 4.87 -11.80
CA LYS A 23 -4.58 4.40 -12.23
C LYS A 23 -3.55 4.58 -11.12
N THR A 24 -3.47 5.77 -10.50
CA THR A 24 -2.53 6.01 -9.41
C THR A 24 -2.84 5.17 -8.17
N ALA A 25 -4.11 4.88 -7.88
CA ALA A 25 -4.47 3.95 -6.81
C ALA A 25 -3.98 2.53 -7.10
N ALA A 26 -4.11 2.06 -8.35
CA ALA A 26 -3.59 0.75 -8.75
C ALA A 26 -2.07 0.66 -8.63
N PHE A 27 -1.34 1.71 -9.06
CA PHE A 27 0.11 1.79 -8.87
C PHE A 27 0.51 1.95 -7.40
N GLY A 28 -0.22 2.74 -6.62
CA GLY A 28 0.03 2.92 -5.19
C GLY A 28 -0.23 1.65 -4.39
N GLY A 29 -1.28 0.91 -4.71
CA GLY A 29 -1.60 -0.37 -4.08
C GLY A 29 -0.56 -1.46 -4.39
N SER A 30 -0.15 -1.58 -5.66
CA SER A 30 0.89 -2.54 -6.06
C SER A 30 2.27 -2.19 -5.49
N LEU A 31 2.64 -0.90 -5.47
CA LEU A 31 3.88 -0.44 -4.82
C LEU A 31 3.84 -0.65 -3.30
N GLY A 32 2.72 -0.35 -2.65
CA GLY A 32 2.53 -0.60 -1.22
C GLY A 32 2.64 -2.09 -0.88
N PHE A 33 2.03 -2.96 -1.71
CA PHE A 33 2.17 -4.41 -1.57
C PHE A 33 3.62 -4.87 -1.75
N ALA A 34 4.31 -4.40 -2.79
CA ALA A 34 5.71 -4.75 -3.03
C ALA A 34 6.63 -4.29 -1.89
N ALA A 35 6.41 -3.09 -1.36
CA ALA A 35 7.15 -2.57 -0.21
C ALA A 35 6.93 -3.41 1.05
N LEU A 36 5.68 -3.77 1.35
CA LEU A 36 5.34 -4.65 2.48
C LEU A 36 5.93 -6.05 2.30
N PHE A 37 5.91 -6.60 1.08
CA PHE A 37 6.48 -7.91 0.78
C PHE A 37 7.99 -7.92 1.02
N PHE A 38 8.71 -6.90 0.55
CA PHE A 38 10.15 -6.79 0.78
C PHE A 38 10.50 -6.52 2.26
N ALA A 39 9.70 -5.70 2.94
CA ALA A 39 9.87 -5.39 4.36
C ALA A 39 9.40 -6.52 5.30
N SER A 40 8.78 -7.58 4.78
CA SER A 40 8.27 -8.70 5.57
C SER A 40 9.37 -9.45 6.34
N GLY A 41 10.65 -9.28 5.99
CA GLY A 41 11.78 -9.85 6.75
C GLY A 41 12.10 -9.11 8.06
N ILE A 42 11.55 -7.91 8.28
CA ILE A 42 11.84 -7.09 9.47
C ILE A 42 10.89 -7.48 10.61
N PRO A 43 11.39 -7.95 11.78
CA PRO A 43 10.53 -8.44 12.87
C PRO A 43 9.52 -7.41 13.40
N ARG A 44 9.88 -6.12 13.39
CA ARG A 44 8.97 -5.03 13.78
C ARG A 44 7.82 -4.87 12.79
N VAL A 45 8.10 -4.87 11.48
CA VAL A 45 7.07 -4.75 10.43
C VAL A 45 6.10 -5.93 10.49
N GLN A 46 6.59 -7.14 10.77
CA GLN A 46 5.75 -8.31 10.99
C GLN A 46 4.79 -8.13 12.16
N LYS A 47 5.30 -7.72 13.33
CA LYS A 47 4.52 -7.53 14.56
C LYS A 47 3.51 -6.38 14.45
N ASP A 48 3.91 -5.27 13.84
CA ASP A 48 3.12 -4.04 13.85
C ASP A 48 2.10 -3.98 12.70
N ILE A 49 2.45 -4.51 11.52
CA ILE A 49 1.63 -4.39 10.30
C ILE A 49 1.07 -5.75 9.86
N LEU A 50 1.92 -6.76 9.66
CA LEU A 50 1.47 -8.02 9.06
C LEU A 50 0.60 -8.85 10.01
N GLN A 51 0.86 -8.81 11.32
CA GLN A 51 0.01 -9.44 12.34
C GLN A 51 -1.38 -8.78 12.46
N GLY A 52 -1.53 -7.51 12.05
CA GLY A 52 -2.82 -6.82 12.03
C GLY A 52 -3.76 -7.26 10.91
N ILE A 53 -3.27 -8.02 9.93
CA ILE A 53 -4.08 -8.50 8.80
C ILE A 53 -4.62 -9.90 9.16
N PRO A 54 -5.95 -10.10 9.27
CA PRO A 54 -6.52 -11.33 9.83
C PRO A 54 -6.24 -12.60 9.00
N ILE A 55 -5.94 -12.45 7.71
CA ILE A 55 -5.66 -13.58 6.81
C ILE A 55 -4.18 -14.00 6.87
N VAL A 56 -3.25 -13.04 6.91
CA VAL A 56 -1.80 -13.31 6.85
C VAL A 56 -1.12 -13.24 8.22
N GLY A 57 -1.73 -12.62 9.23
CA GLY A 57 -1.12 -12.37 10.53
C GLY A 57 -0.79 -13.63 11.34
N LYS A 58 -1.56 -14.71 11.14
CA LYS A 58 -1.32 -16.01 11.79
C LYS A 58 0.02 -16.64 11.39
N TRP A 59 0.50 -16.38 10.18
CA TRP A 59 1.78 -16.91 9.67
C TRP A 59 2.99 -16.20 10.28
N PHE A 60 2.81 -14.97 10.76
CA PHE A 60 3.86 -14.16 11.38
C PHE A 60 3.80 -14.21 12.92
N HIS A 61 2.87 -14.97 13.49
CA HIS A 61 2.78 -15.15 14.93
C HIS A 61 3.76 -16.22 15.38
N LYS A 62 4.94 -15.80 15.87
CA LYS A 62 5.90 -16.70 16.49
C LYS A 62 5.53 -16.90 17.96
N GLU A 63 4.73 -17.93 18.23
CA GLU A 63 4.43 -18.38 19.58
C GLU A 63 5.65 -19.17 20.10
N VAL A 64 6.41 -18.55 21.00
CA VAL A 64 7.55 -19.21 21.66
C VAL A 64 7.05 -19.67 23.01
N HIS A 65 7.08 -20.98 23.27
CA HIS A 65 6.70 -21.49 24.58
C HIS A 65 7.70 -21.01 25.64
N PRO A 66 7.23 -20.42 26.75
CA PRO A 66 8.10 -19.86 27.79
C PRO A 66 9.08 -20.89 28.39
N ALA A 67 8.75 -22.17 28.32
CA ALA A 67 9.57 -23.28 28.82
C ALA A 67 10.79 -23.61 27.93
N ASP A 68 10.74 -23.25 26.64
CA ASP A 68 11.82 -23.53 25.67
C ASP A 68 12.80 -22.35 25.54
N ASN A 69 12.66 -21.32 26.37
CA ASN A 69 13.53 -20.16 26.34
C ASN A 69 14.56 -20.22 27.49
N PRO A 70 15.86 -20.44 27.19
CA PRO A 70 16.91 -20.50 28.20
C PRO A 70 17.40 -19.12 28.70
N PHE A 71 16.68 -18.02 28.42
CA PHE A 71 16.97 -16.65 28.89
C PHE A 71 15.73 -15.93 29.43
#